data_AF-A0A3D5GCK3-F1
#
_entry.id   AF-A0A3D5GCK3-F1
#
_cell.length_a   1.000
_cell.length_b   1.000
_cell.length_c   1.000
_cell.angle_alpha   90.00
_cell.angle_beta   90.00
_cell.angle_gamma   90.00
#
_symmetry.space_group_name_H-M   'P 1'
#
loop_
_entity.id
_entity.type
_entity.pdbx_description
1 polymer ?
#
loop_
_entity_poly.entity_id
_entity_poly.type
_entity_poly.pdbx_seq_one_letter_code
_entity_poly.pdbx_strand_id
1 'polypeptide(L)'
;MTFNDVVEAIKDISTNEKQENQQLLNQYIREKRRDQIYHNFKLAQVEHQKGEVKFSDHISEMRQLIEESSWKLVLVPLSNAPPQKNI
;
A
#
# COMPACT_ATOMS: atom_id res chain seq x y z
N MET A 1 -14.61 -9.83 -18.13
CA MET A 1 -15.50 -9.73 -16.98
C MET A 1 -15.37 -8.34 -16.41
N THR A 2 -16.45 -7.57 -16.49
CA THR A 2 -16.56 -6.19 -15.99
C THR A 2 -17.04 -6.19 -14.54
N PHE A 3 -16.94 -5.05 -13.84
CA PHE A 3 -17.55 -4.91 -12.52
C PHE A 3 -19.06 -5.24 -12.54
N ASN A 4 -19.75 -4.84 -13.62
CA ASN A 4 -21.17 -5.09 -13.77
C ASN A 4 -21.47 -6.60 -13.90
N ASP A 5 -20.65 -7.33 -14.65
CA ASP A 5 -20.79 -8.79 -14.79
C ASP A 5 -20.65 -9.49 -13.42
N VAL A 6 -19.77 -9.00 -12.56
CA VAL A 6 -19.58 -9.53 -11.19
C VAL A 6 -20.78 -9.22 -10.32
N VAL A 7 -21.32 -7.99 -10.39
CA VAL A 7 -22.49 -7.56 -9.62
C VAL A 7 -23.72 -8.38 -10.00
N GLU A 8 -23.98 -8.61 -11.28
CA GLU A 8 -25.09 -9.47 -11.72
C GLU A 8 -24.90 -10.92 -11.22
N ALA A 9 -23.67 -11.46 -11.32
CA ALA A 9 -23.39 -12.83 -10.86
C ALA A 9 -23.60 -13.04 -9.35
N ILE A 10 -23.39 -12.01 -8.53
CA ILE A 10 -23.56 -12.12 -7.07
C ILE A 10 -24.99 -11.84 -6.60
N LYS A 11 -25.87 -11.25 -7.42
CA LYS A 11 -27.24 -10.92 -7.00
C LYS A 11 -28.03 -12.17 -6.61
N ASP A 12 -27.93 -13.20 -7.43
CA ASP A 12 -28.75 -14.42 -7.34
C ASP A 12 -28.25 -15.42 -6.29
N ILE A 13 -27.11 -15.13 -5.66
CA ILE A 13 -26.50 -15.96 -4.61
C ILE A 13 -27.23 -15.76 -3.27
N SER A 14 -27.37 -16.83 -2.47
CA SER A 14 -28.00 -16.75 -1.15
C SER A 14 -27.20 -15.89 -0.15
N THR A 15 -27.84 -15.45 0.93
CA THR A 15 -27.18 -14.65 1.98
C THR A 15 -26.01 -15.40 2.63
N ASN A 16 -26.13 -16.72 2.83
CA ASN A 16 -25.07 -17.53 3.42
C ASN A 16 -23.85 -17.61 2.50
N GLU A 17 -24.07 -17.92 1.23
CA GLU A 17 -23.01 -17.98 0.23
C GLU A 17 -22.33 -16.62 0.03
N LYS A 18 -23.08 -15.50 0.09
CA LYS A 18 -22.51 -14.15 0.10
C LYS A 18 -21.59 -13.93 1.29
N GLN A 19 -21.97 -14.41 2.48
CA GLN A 19 -21.18 -14.29 3.69
C GLN A 19 -19.90 -15.14 3.63
N GLU A 20 -19.99 -16.37 3.10
CA GLU A 20 -18.82 -17.24 2.85
C GLU A 20 -17.86 -16.60 1.83
N ASN A 21 -18.39 -16.11 0.70
CA ASN A 21 -17.59 -15.39 -0.30
C ASN A 21 -16.89 -14.16 0.28
N GLN A 22 -17.56 -13.41 1.16
CA GLN A 22 -16.95 -12.28 1.84
C GLN A 22 -15.79 -12.71 2.76
N GLN A 23 -15.95 -13.82 3.49
CA GLN A 23 -14.87 -14.36 4.33
C GLN A 23 -13.66 -14.80 3.51
N LEU A 24 -13.89 -15.51 2.40
CA LEU A 24 -12.85 -15.93 1.47
C LEU A 24 -12.13 -14.73 0.84
N LEU A 25 -12.86 -13.72 0.39
CA LEU A 25 -12.28 -12.49 -0.17
C LEU A 25 -11.43 -11.76 0.86
N ASN A 26 -11.88 -11.67 2.11
CA ASN A 26 -11.11 -11.07 3.20
C ASN A 26 -9.82 -11.84 3.47
N GLN A 27 -9.83 -13.17 3.37
CA GLN A 27 -8.61 -13.97 3.47
C GLN A 27 -7.65 -13.67 2.32
N TYR A 28 -8.15 -13.67 1.09
CA TYR A 28 -7.35 -13.39 -0.10
C TYR A 28 -6.72 -11.98 -0.07
N ILE A 29 -7.46 -10.96 0.34
CA ILE A 29 -6.95 -9.60 0.51
C ILE A 29 -5.83 -9.57 1.55
N ARG A 30 -5.98 -10.30 2.66
CA ARG A 30 -4.93 -10.42 3.69
C ARG A 30 -3.67 -11.07 3.14
N GLU A 31 -3.80 -12.12 2.34
CA GLU A 31 -2.67 -12.79 1.68
C GLU A 31 -1.95 -11.85 0.70
N LYS A 32 -2.70 -11.18 -0.18
CA LYS A 32 -2.13 -10.21 -1.12
C LYS A 32 -1.39 -9.07 -0.43
N ARG A 33 -1.93 -8.55 0.68
CA ARG A 33 -1.23 -7.53 1.47
C ARG A 33 0.05 -8.07 2.10
N ARG A 34 0.07 -9.32 2.58
CA ARG A 34 1.30 -9.95 3.11
C ARG A 34 2.38 -10.06 2.03
N ASP A 35 2.03 -10.48 0.82
CA ASP A 35 2.97 -10.55 -0.30
C ASP A 35 3.56 -9.17 -0.62
N GLN A 36 2.71 -8.14 -0.64
CA GLN A 36 3.14 -6.76 -0.88
C GLN A 36 4.08 -6.26 0.23
N ILE A 37 3.76 -6.53 1.50
CA ILE A 37 4.63 -6.17 2.63
C ILE A 37 5.98 -6.87 2.51
N TYR A 38 5.98 -8.16 2.16
CA TYR A 38 7.22 -8.91 1.99
C TYR A 38 8.07 -8.38 0.84
N HIS A 39 7.45 -8.05 -0.29
CA HIS A 39 8.13 -7.44 -1.42
C HIS A 39 8.76 -6.09 -1.04
N ASN A 40 7.99 -5.20 -0.41
CA ASN A 40 8.48 -3.91 0.05
C ASN A 40 9.64 -4.07 1.06
N PHE A 41 9.54 -5.03 1.97
CA PHE A 41 10.62 -5.35 2.90
C PHE A 41 11.90 -5.80 2.18
N LYS A 42 11.79 -6.63 1.14
CA LYS A 42 12.94 -7.07 0.35
C LYS A 42 13.59 -5.91 -0.42
N LEU A 43 12.80 -5.03 -1.01
CA LEU A 43 13.31 -3.80 -1.63
C LEU A 43 14.04 -2.92 -0.60
N ALA A 44 13.40 -2.66 0.54
CA ALA A 44 13.98 -1.90 1.64
C ALA A 44 15.31 -2.48 2.16
N GLN A 45 15.45 -3.81 2.23
CA GLN A 45 16.73 -4.46 2.59
C GLN A 45 17.84 -4.11 1.59
N VAL A 46 17.55 -4.13 0.30
CA VAL A 46 18.53 -3.79 -0.76
C VAL A 46 18.89 -2.31 -0.69
N GLU A 47 17.91 -1.43 -0.54
CA GLU A 47 18.13 0.03 -0.40
C GLU A 47 18.96 0.36 0.86
N HIS A 48 18.71 -0.35 1.97
CA HIS A 48 19.52 -0.21 3.18
C HIS A 48 20.97 -0.66 2.97
N GLN A 49 21.20 -1.78 2.28
CA GLN A 49 22.56 -2.23 1.95
C GLN A 49 23.30 -1.23 1.06
N LYS A 50 22.58 -0.48 0.22
CA LYS A 50 23.12 0.61 -0.59
C LYS A 50 23.28 1.93 0.18
N GLY A 51 22.78 2.00 1.41
CA GLY A 51 22.75 3.23 2.22
C GLY A 51 21.70 4.26 1.78
N GLU A 52 20.77 3.88 0.91
CA GLU A 52 19.71 4.74 0.36
C GLU A 52 18.57 4.96 1.38
N VAL A 53 18.37 4.00 2.29
CA VAL A 53 17.37 4.07 3.36
C VAL A 53 18.01 3.68 4.70
N LYS A 54 17.65 4.38 5.78
CA LYS A 54 18.07 4.06 7.14
C LYS A 54 16.91 3.48 7.94
N PHE A 55 17.16 2.37 8.62
CA PHE A 55 16.21 1.76 9.56
C PHE A 55 16.73 1.91 10.98
N SER A 56 15.82 2.10 11.92
CA SER A 56 16.11 2.02 13.35
C SER A 56 15.08 1.12 14.01
N ASP A 57 15.53 0.33 14.97
CA ASP A 57 14.71 -0.47 15.88
C ASP A 57 14.39 0.27 17.20
N HIS A 58 14.88 1.51 17.36
CA HIS A 58 14.63 2.37 18.51
C HIS A 58 13.52 3.39 18.20
N ILE A 59 12.44 3.37 18.98
CA ILE A 59 11.25 4.22 18.77
C ILE A 59 11.61 5.73 18.74
N SER A 60 12.57 6.17 19.55
CA SER A 60 13.04 7.56 19.57
C SER A 60 13.65 7.99 18.25
N GLU A 61 14.51 7.15 17.67
CA GLU A 61 15.16 7.40 16.38
C GLU A 61 14.18 7.28 15.22
N MET A 62 13.26 6.31 15.26
CA MET A 62 12.17 6.21 14.28
C MET A 62 11.31 7.47 14.25
N ARG A 63 10.93 8.01 15.42
CA ARG A 63 10.17 9.26 15.52
C ARG A 63 10.90 10.41 14.85
N GLN A 64 12.20 10.55 15.13
CA GLN A 64 13.04 11.56 14.51
C GLN A 64 13.11 11.40 12.99
N LEU A 65 13.31 10.18 12.49
CA LEU A 65 13.32 9.88 11.05
C LEU A 65 11.99 10.23 10.38
N ILE A 66 10.86 9.97 11.04
CA ILE A 66 9.52 10.32 10.53
C ILE A 66 9.33 11.83 10.51
N GLU A 67 9.69 12.55 11.57
CA GLU A 67 9.60 14.02 11.65
C GLU A 67 10.49 14.70 10.59
N GLU A 68 11.75 14.28 10.47
CA GLU A 68 12.69 14.75 9.44
C GLU A 68 12.19 14.49 8.02
N SER A 69 11.56 13.33 7.79
CA SER A 69 10.96 12.98 6.49
C SER A 69 9.69 13.79 6.20
N SER A 70 8.90 14.09 7.24
CA SER A 70 7.70 14.92 7.14
C SER A 70 8.06 16.35 6.73
N TRP A 71 9.15 16.92 7.25
CA TRP A 71 9.65 18.22 6.81
C TRP A 71 10.21 18.18 5.38
N LYS A 72 10.86 17.09 4.94
CA LYS A 72 11.30 16.94 3.55
C LYS A 72 10.14 16.92 2.55
N LEU A 73 9.02 16.29 2.88
CA LEU A 73 7.80 16.30 2.05
C LEU A 73 7.12 17.67 2.01
N VAL A 74 7.19 18.44 3.10
CA VAL A 74 6.68 19.82 3.18
C VAL A 74 7.60 20.83 2.46
N LEU A 75 8.89 20.51 2.35
CA LEU A 75 9.92 21.35 1.72
C LEU A 75 10.18 21.04 0.24
N VAL A 76 9.50 20.05 -0.37
CA VAL A 76 9.46 19.96 -1.84
C VAL A 76 8.60 21.14 -2.32
N PRO A 77 9.18 22.16 -2.99
CA PRO A 77 8.38 23.27 -3.47
C PRO A 77 7.44 22.75 -4.55
N LEU A 78 6.18 23.18 -4.52
CA LEU A 78 5.20 22.96 -5.61
C LEU A 78 5.72 23.42 -7.00
N SER A 79 6.86 24.11 -7.08
CA SER A 79 7.50 24.50 -8.34
C SER A 79 8.15 23.34 -9.12
N ASN A 80 8.38 22.18 -8.50
CA ASN A 80 8.97 21.01 -9.15
C ASN A 80 7.92 19.95 -9.55
N ALA A 81 6.62 20.23 -9.42
CA ALA A 81 5.60 19.38 -10.01
C ALA A 81 5.76 19.40 -11.54
N PRO A 82 5.89 18.24 -12.21
CA PRO A 82 5.91 18.23 -13.68
C PRO A 82 4.64 18.91 -14.18
N PRO A 83 4.73 19.80 -15.19
CA PRO A 83 3.58 20.54 -15.67
C PRO A 83 2.48 19.54 -16.05
N GLN A 84 1.32 19.67 -15.42
CA GLN A 84 0.16 18.88 -15.78
C GLN A 84 -0.19 19.25 -17.23
N LYS A 85 0.07 18.31 -18.14
CA LYS A 85 -0.30 18.44 -19.54
C LYS A 85 -1.81 18.32 -19.60
N ASN A 86 -2.49 19.46 -19.63
CA ASN A 86 -3.94 19.53 -19.86
C ASN A 86 -4.25 18.75 -21.15
N ILE A 87 -5.14 17.77 -21.03
CA ILE A 87 -5.92 17.18 -22.13
C ILE A 87 -7.34 17.64 -21.91
#